data_AF-A0A517ND85-F1
#
_entry.id   AF-A0A517ND85-F1
#
_cell.length_a   1.000
_cell.length_b   1.000
_cell.length_c   1.000
_cell.angle_alpha   90.00
_cell.angle_beta   90.00
_cell.angle_gamma   90.00
#
_symmetry.space_group_name_H-M   'P 1'
#
loop_
_entity.id
_entity.type
_entity.pdbx_description
1 polymer ?
#
loop_
_entity_poly.entity_id
_entity_poly.type
_entity_poly.pdbx_seq_one_letter_code
_entity_poly.pdbx_strand_id
1 'polypeptide(L)'
;MKVISPPPRSGLRGERVRERGKKETTLSDRSLLSIVKSSHPLTWINQNACFATLAIHTQMHPRATEPKSSTVKKRSPTNSRCAPPTILAPAALLFLHLATPGFAEKPTPQDVAFQVSGVDAEATGVQPNTVHIAAHRGGYEKDKSDNAPENSVANIRNCQSKGFGLYETDIQRTKDGRFVIMHDATIDRETTGTGAVCDLDLSDLNKLNKRFRDRTVSEHRVATLDEFLVEGKGRVVFKADLKPGVNQYFKEIMAIVNRHDATVGIIFRVPYRDANLYAEYRADGMPYTRDLLMFMVSSTKQVDDIQKRFDPSRIQVNVNKNDPTNPETLKLIRYATDQGMLVEAHAEGTEQDWQELIRAGVRMFHTNKPTKMKAFLRKVDSRNQSEN
;
A
#
# COMPACT_ATOMS: atom_id res chain seq x y z
N MET A 1 -37.66 -61.33 15.18
CA MET A 1 -39.13 -61.41 15.43
C MET A 1 -39.35 -61.38 16.94
N LYS A 2 -40.50 -60.87 17.42
CA LYS A 2 -40.76 -60.30 18.78
C LYS A 2 -40.11 -58.91 18.96
N VAL A 3 -40.77 -57.82 19.40
CA VAL A 3 -41.91 -57.53 20.33
C VAL A 3 -41.44 -57.51 21.81
N ILE A 4 -41.48 -56.44 22.64
CA ILE A 4 -42.35 -55.25 22.93
C ILE A 4 -43.24 -55.47 24.19
N SER A 5 -43.34 -54.60 25.22
CA SER A 5 -42.52 -53.43 25.66
C SER A 5 -42.74 -52.92 27.12
N PRO A 6 -43.99 -52.73 27.65
CA PRO A 6 -44.27 -51.81 28.79
C PRO A 6 -44.54 -52.53 30.15
N PRO A 7 -44.82 -51.85 31.30
CA PRO A 7 -45.06 -50.41 31.58
C PRO A 7 -43.98 -49.84 32.55
N PRO A 8 -44.17 -49.14 33.73
CA PRO A 8 -45.34 -48.70 34.53
C PRO A 8 -45.63 -47.16 34.45
N ARG A 9 -46.30 -46.57 35.47
CA ARG A 9 -46.67 -45.13 35.59
C ARG A 9 -46.95 -44.68 37.05
N SER A 10 -46.94 -43.35 37.28
CA SER A 10 -47.69 -42.51 38.28
C SER A 10 -46.77 -41.49 38.96
N GLY A 11 -47.13 -40.24 39.35
CA GLY A 11 -48.34 -39.38 39.26
C GLY A 11 -47.96 -37.96 39.79
N LEU A 12 -48.82 -36.96 40.06
CA LEU A 12 -50.24 -36.64 39.77
C LEU A 12 -50.54 -35.17 40.19
N ARG A 13 -51.52 -34.47 39.56
CA ARG A 13 -51.95 -33.04 39.80
C ARG A 13 -50.91 -31.96 39.37
N GLY A 14 -51.23 -30.69 39.05
CA GLY A 14 -52.50 -30.09 38.59
C GLY A 14 -53.07 -28.91 39.41
N GLU A 15 -52.81 -27.63 39.03
CA GLU A 15 -53.70 -26.47 39.30
C GLU A 15 -53.48 -25.21 38.42
N ARG A 16 -54.09 -24.04 38.76
CA ARG A 16 -54.46 -22.93 37.84
C ARG A 16 -53.96 -21.52 38.23
N VAL A 17 -53.56 -20.70 37.24
CA VAL A 17 -53.65 -19.20 37.22
C VAL A 17 -53.84 -18.80 35.73
N ARG A 18 -54.94 -18.20 35.23
CA ARG A 18 -55.63 -16.89 35.43
C ARG A 18 -54.97 -15.66 34.77
N GLU A 19 -55.76 -14.95 33.96
CA GLU A 19 -55.39 -13.70 33.26
C GLU A 19 -55.57 -12.43 34.12
N ARG A 20 -54.82 -11.37 33.76
CA ARG A 20 -55.08 -9.90 33.83
C ARG A 20 -53.76 -9.19 33.47
N GLY A 21 -53.70 -7.97 32.93
CA GLY A 21 -54.73 -7.05 32.44
C GLY A 21 -54.07 -5.70 32.05
N LYS A 22 -54.61 -4.95 31.08
CA LYS A 22 -54.01 -3.69 30.57
C LYS A 22 -53.84 -2.61 31.65
N LYS A 23 -52.83 -1.74 31.49
CA LYS A 23 -53.04 -0.28 31.44
C LYS A 23 -51.86 0.47 30.81
N GLU A 24 -52.20 1.50 30.03
CA GLU A 24 -51.26 2.54 29.56
C GLU A 24 -51.11 3.63 30.63
N THR A 25 -49.99 4.37 30.59
CA THR A 25 -49.86 5.69 31.21
C THR A 25 -49.22 6.67 30.23
N THR A 26 -49.82 7.86 30.12
CA THR A 26 -49.43 8.93 29.20
C THR A 26 -48.29 9.78 29.77
N LEU A 27 -47.44 10.32 28.89
CA LEU A 27 -46.64 11.52 29.15
C LEU A 27 -47.30 12.73 28.48
N SER A 28 -47.27 13.88 29.16
CA SER A 28 -47.93 15.13 28.75
C SER A 28 -46.92 16.28 28.61
N ASP A 29 -47.42 17.48 28.33
CA ASP A 29 -46.72 18.49 27.53
C ASP A 29 -46.00 19.60 28.33
N ARG A 30 -45.08 20.31 27.65
CA ARG A 30 -44.63 21.70 27.89
C ARG A 30 -43.96 22.13 29.22
N SER A 31 -42.65 22.37 29.12
CA SER A 31 -42.07 23.74 28.92
C SER A 31 -41.24 24.45 30.02
N LEU A 32 -40.41 25.39 29.50
CA LEU A 32 -39.81 26.61 30.09
C LEU A 32 -38.40 26.60 30.78
N LEU A 33 -37.59 27.54 30.25
CA LEU A 33 -36.58 28.41 30.88
C LEU A 33 -35.26 27.86 31.47
N SER A 34 -34.22 27.96 30.63
CA SER A 34 -32.93 28.64 30.87
C SER A 34 -32.21 28.58 32.24
N ILE A 35 -30.93 28.20 32.21
CA ILE A 35 -29.81 29.05 32.68
C ILE A 35 -28.47 28.54 32.09
N VAL A 36 -27.53 29.46 31.87
CA VAL A 36 -26.19 29.16 31.34
C VAL A 36 -25.27 28.60 32.44
N LYS A 37 -24.51 27.53 32.12
CA LYS A 37 -23.20 27.28 32.72
C LYS A 37 -22.31 26.42 31.81
N SER A 38 -21.03 26.76 31.76
CA SER A 38 -20.01 26.17 30.90
C SER A 38 -19.39 24.91 31.52
N SER A 39 -19.32 23.81 30.77
CA SER A 39 -18.57 22.60 31.12
C SER A 39 -17.79 22.10 29.91
N HIS A 40 -16.47 21.92 30.03
CA HIS A 40 -15.63 21.36 28.96
C HIS A 40 -15.69 19.83 28.96
N PRO A 41 -15.84 19.15 27.81
CA PRO A 41 -15.56 17.73 27.68
C PRO A 41 -14.10 17.49 27.28
N LEU A 42 -13.28 17.20 28.29
CA LEU A 42 -12.06 16.35 28.27
C LEU A 42 -11.49 15.96 26.89
N THR A 43 -10.42 16.65 26.46
CA THR A 43 -9.53 16.16 25.40
C THR A 43 -8.78 14.91 25.88
N TRP A 44 -8.97 13.77 25.21
CA TRP A 44 -8.14 12.58 25.44
C TRP A 44 -6.70 12.85 25.00
N ILE A 45 -5.74 12.55 25.87
CA ILE A 45 -4.31 12.72 25.57
C ILE A 45 -3.88 11.58 24.64
N ASN A 46 -3.57 11.92 23.39
CA ASN A 46 -2.84 11.03 22.50
C ASN A 46 -1.34 11.37 22.61
N GLN A 47 -0.51 10.43 23.04
CA GLN A 47 0.94 10.63 23.14
C GLN A 47 1.59 10.58 21.74
N ASN A 48 2.81 11.12 21.65
CA ASN A 48 3.65 11.17 20.44
C ASN A 48 3.16 12.12 19.33
N ALA A 49 3.06 13.41 19.66
CA ALA A 49 3.27 14.50 18.71
C ALA A 49 4.52 15.29 19.14
N CYS A 50 5.64 15.11 18.43
CA CYS A 50 6.90 15.78 18.75
C CYS A 50 6.90 17.23 18.26
N PHE A 51 6.67 18.18 19.16
CA PHE A 51 6.89 19.60 18.89
C PHE A 51 8.38 19.94 19.04
N ALA A 52 8.98 20.48 17.97
CA ALA A 52 10.36 20.96 17.99
C ALA A 52 10.44 22.38 18.57
N THR A 53 10.91 22.51 19.81
CA THR A 53 11.13 23.83 20.45
C THR A 53 12.42 24.46 19.95
N LEU A 54 12.30 25.52 19.14
CA LEU A 54 13.46 26.25 18.59
C LEU A 54 14.12 27.15 19.65
N ALA A 55 15.15 26.63 20.32
CA ALA A 55 16.00 27.41 21.22
C ALA A 55 17.14 28.10 20.44
N ILE A 56 17.06 29.43 20.29
CA ILE A 56 18.15 30.22 19.70
C ILE A 56 19.26 30.40 20.75
N HIS A 57 20.50 30.06 20.38
CA HIS A 57 21.68 30.43 21.17
C HIS A 57 22.83 30.87 20.28
N THR A 58 23.41 32.02 20.61
CA THR A 58 24.35 32.76 19.76
C THR A 58 25.67 32.99 20.51
N GLN A 59 26.73 32.26 20.16
CA GLN A 59 28.13 32.61 20.45
C GLN A 59 29.06 31.80 19.52
N MET A 60 29.75 32.44 18.58
CA MET A 60 31.10 33.04 18.70
C MET A 60 32.26 32.04 18.56
N HIS A 61 33.00 32.16 17.46
CA HIS A 61 34.30 31.52 17.24
C HIS A 61 35.41 32.12 18.12
N PRO A 62 36.49 31.36 18.35
CA PRO A 62 37.84 31.90 18.21
C PRO A 62 38.67 31.22 17.10
N ARG A 63 39.75 31.91 16.72
CA ARG A 63 40.63 31.68 15.56
C ARG A 63 41.36 30.32 15.56
N ALA A 64 41.60 29.79 14.37
CA ALA A 64 42.71 28.85 14.12
C ALA A 64 44.03 29.59 13.81
N THR A 65 45.17 28.90 13.95
CA THR A 65 46.53 29.43 13.71
C THR A 65 47.38 28.43 12.91
N GLU A 66 47.99 28.89 11.81
CA GLU A 66 49.03 28.12 11.08
C GLU A 66 50.37 28.09 11.83
N PRO A 67 51.31 27.21 11.41
CA PRO A 67 52.49 27.78 10.73
C PRO A 67 53.14 26.93 9.58
N LYS A 68 53.29 27.57 8.41
CA LYS A 68 54.52 27.69 7.59
C LYS A 68 55.47 26.49 7.33
N SER A 69 55.34 25.92 6.11
CA SER A 69 56.34 25.88 5.00
C SER A 69 57.76 25.25 5.11
N SER A 70 58.05 24.35 4.15
CA SER A 70 59.33 24.20 3.40
C SER A 70 59.03 23.50 2.03
N THR A 71 59.34 24.02 0.83
CA THR A 71 60.63 24.18 0.07
C THR A 71 61.35 22.87 -0.30
N VAL A 72 61.86 22.60 -1.54
CA VAL A 72 61.75 23.25 -2.89
C VAL A 72 62.33 22.35 -4.03
N LYS A 73 61.76 22.41 -5.27
CA LYS A 73 62.35 22.24 -6.66
C LYS A 73 61.29 21.68 -7.64
N LYS A 74 60.88 22.35 -8.75
CA LYS A 74 61.57 22.59 -10.07
C LYS A 74 61.94 21.28 -10.80
N ARG A 75 61.51 20.97 -12.04
CA ARG A 75 61.35 21.80 -13.28
C ARG A 75 60.21 21.31 -14.24
N SER A 76 59.97 22.07 -15.32
CA SER A 76 59.15 21.80 -16.53
C SER A 76 60.06 21.94 -17.80
N PRO A 77 59.61 22.12 -19.08
CA PRO A 77 58.28 21.98 -19.76
C PRO A 77 58.35 21.25 -21.16
N THR A 78 57.21 21.15 -21.90
CA THR A 78 56.98 21.35 -23.38
C THR A 78 55.57 20.81 -23.77
N ASN A 79 54.67 21.53 -24.48
CA ASN A 79 54.59 21.89 -25.92
C ASN A 79 54.43 20.70 -26.91
N SER A 80 53.62 20.73 -27.99
CA SER A 80 52.54 21.66 -28.41
C SER A 80 51.81 21.22 -29.72
N ARG A 81 50.48 21.48 -29.82
CA ARG A 81 49.66 21.92 -30.99
C ARG A 81 49.69 21.23 -32.40
N CYS A 82 48.47 20.98 -32.91
CA CYS A 82 47.92 21.29 -34.26
C CYS A 82 48.26 20.51 -35.58
N ALA A 83 47.23 19.82 -36.09
CA ALA A 83 46.56 19.99 -37.40
C ALA A 83 47.15 19.45 -38.77
N PRO A 84 46.30 19.17 -39.81
CA PRO A 84 46.63 18.46 -41.06
C PRO A 84 46.72 19.36 -42.33
N PRO A 85 46.96 18.80 -43.56
CA PRO A 85 45.91 18.46 -44.56
C PRO A 85 46.06 17.01 -45.16
N THR A 86 45.78 16.51 -46.40
CA THR A 86 45.64 17.07 -47.78
C THR A 86 44.98 16.10 -48.83
N ILE A 87 43.78 16.43 -49.35
CA ILE A 87 43.28 16.41 -50.78
C ILE A 87 43.29 15.13 -51.70
N LEU A 88 42.09 14.82 -52.28
CA LEU A 88 41.66 14.27 -53.62
C LEU A 88 42.44 13.12 -54.36
N ALA A 89 41.89 12.31 -55.31
CA ALA A 89 40.50 12.00 -55.75
C ALA A 89 40.40 10.61 -56.51
N PRO A 90 39.75 10.41 -57.69
CA PRO A 90 38.55 9.56 -57.77
C PRO A 90 38.59 8.36 -58.77
N ALA A 91 37.66 7.39 -58.63
CA ALA A 91 37.42 6.37 -59.66
C ALA A 91 35.99 5.79 -59.70
N ALA A 92 35.43 5.71 -60.90
CA ALA A 92 34.40 4.80 -61.47
C ALA A 92 33.13 4.39 -60.69
N LEU A 93 31.99 4.45 -61.40
CA LEU A 93 30.72 3.80 -61.03
C LEU A 93 30.79 2.28 -61.24
N LEU A 94 30.10 1.52 -60.37
CA LEU A 94 29.48 0.25 -60.74
C LEU A 94 28.10 0.17 -60.08
N PHE A 95 27.03 0.15 -60.89
CA PHE A 95 25.66 0.01 -60.40
C PHE A 95 25.38 -1.45 -60.01
N LEU A 96 25.29 -1.72 -58.71
CA LEU A 96 24.75 -2.96 -58.17
C LEU A 96 23.46 -2.63 -57.40
N HIS A 97 22.35 -3.30 -57.72
CA HIS A 97 21.10 -3.15 -56.96
C HIS A 97 21.24 -3.82 -55.58
N LEU A 98 21.64 -3.03 -54.59
CA LEU A 98 21.46 -3.34 -53.18
C LEU A 98 20.25 -2.56 -52.68
N ALA A 99 19.27 -3.25 -52.10
CA ALA A 99 18.09 -2.62 -51.54
C ALA A 99 18.51 -1.69 -50.39
N THR A 100 18.21 -0.40 -50.52
CA THR A 100 18.41 0.55 -49.42
C THR A 100 17.49 0.15 -48.26
N PRO A 101 18.00 -0.07 -47.03
CA PRO A 101 17.15 0.00 -45.86
C PRO A 101 16.58 1.41 -45.82
N GLY A 102 15.25 1.53 -45.91
CA GLY A 102 14.60 2.84 -45.91
C GLY A 102 14.98 3.61 -44.65
N PHE A 103 15.32 4.90 -44.79
CA PHE A 103 15.38 5.79 -43.66
C PHE A 103 13.96 5.87 -43.07
N ALA A 104 13.74 5.18 -41.96
CA ALA A 104 12.53 5.35 -41.18
C ALA A 104 12.49 6.80 -40.68
N GLU A 105 11.51 7.56 -41.14
CA GLU A 105 11.23 8.88 -40.59
C GLU A 105 10.97 8.73 -39.09
N LYS A 106 11.49 9.67 -38.28
CA LYS A 106 11.20 9.65 -36.85
C LYS A 106 9.71 9.99 -36.69
N PRO A 107 8.89 9.12 -36.04
CA PRO A 107 7.48 9.39 -35.86
C PRO A 107 7.30 10.73 -35.13
N THR A 108 6.36 11.53 -35.59
CA THR A 108 6.02 12.80 -34.96
C THR A 108 5.29 12.55 -33.63
N PRO A 109 5.19 13.54 -32.72
CA PRO A 109 4.53 13.35 -31.43
C PRO A 109 3.07 12.89 -31.48
N GLN A 110 2.41 12.94 -32.64
CA GLN A 110 1.04 12.43 -32.84
C GLN A 110 1.01 10.98 -33.34
N ASP A 111 2.02 10.51 -34.05
CA ASP A 111 2.09 9.12 -34.55
C ASP A 111 2.31 8.11 -33.41
N VAL A 112 2.94 8.55 -32.31
CA VAL A 112 3.11 7.76 -31.08
C VAL A 112 1.79 7.56 -30.32
N ALA A 113 0.75 8.34 -30.62
CA ALA A 113 -0.50 8.38 -29.84
C ALA A 113 -1.52 7.28 -30.19
N PHE A 114 -1.24 6.39 -31.15
CA PHE A 114 -2.18 5.33 -31.58
C PHE A 114 -1.62 3.90 -31.59
N GLN A 115 -0.54 3.64 -30.85
CA GLN A 115 -0.07 2.26 -30.56
C GLN A 115 -0.20 1.87 -29.07
N VAL A 116 -0.90 2.66 -28.25
CA VAL A 116 -1.22 2.31 -26.84
C VAL A 116 -2.69 1.88 -26.71
N SER A 117 -3.13 1.02 -27.62
CA SER A 117 -4.42 0.31 -27.59
C SER A 117 -4.17 -1.19 -27.73
N GLY A 118 -3.53 -1.76 -26.70
CA GLY A 118 -2.96 -3.11 -26.74
C GLY A 118 -2.02 -3.40 -25.56
N VAL A 119 -2.37 -2.92 -24.36
CA VAL A 119 -1.85 -3.53 -23.13
C VAL A 119 -2.90 -4.56 -22.72
N ASP A 120 -2.83 -5.72 -23.36
CA ASP A 120 -3.87 -6.75 -23.26
C ASP A 120 -4.09 -7.20 -21.80
N ALA A 121 -5.32 -7.60 -21.48
CA ALA A 121 -5.74 -7.94 -20.12
C ALA A 121 -4.94 -9.10 -19.48
N GLU A 122 -4.17 -9.84 -20.27
CA GLU A 122 -3.20 -10.84 -19.80
C GLU A 122 -2.04 -10.21 -18.99
N ALA A 123 -1.59 -9.00 -19.34
CA ALA A 123 -0.49 -8.31 -18.68
C ALA A 123 -0.86 -7.77 -17.28
N THR A 124 -2.16 -7.54 -17.03
CA THR A 124 -2.69 -7.13 -15.71
C THR A 124 -3.39 -8.27 -14.97
N GLY A 125 -3.74 -9.36 -15.66
CA GLY A 125 -4.32 -10.57 -15.08
C GLY A 125 -5.73 -10.39 -14.50
N VAL A 126 -6.47 -9.36 -14.92
CA VAL A 126 -7.80 -9.05 -14.41
C VAL A 126 -8.88 -9.68 -15.28
N GLN A 127 -9.17 -10.96 -15.06
CA GLN A 127 -10.51 -11.46 -15.41
C GLN A 127 -11.51 -10.85 -14.41
N PRO A 128 -12.75 -10.47 -14.80
CA PRO A 128 -13.71 -9.83 -13.89
C PRO A 128 -14.07 -10.64 -12.62
N ASN A 129 -13.80 -11.95 -12.62
CA ASN A 129 -14.02 -12.84 -11.48
C ASN A 129 -12.72 -13.30 -10.77
N THR A 130 -11.54 -12.83 -11.18
CA THR A 130 -10.29 -13.12 -10.48
C THR A 130 -10.28 -12.46 -9.10
N VAL A 131 -9.89 -13.22 -8.08
CA VAL A 131 -9.64 -12.70 -6.73
C VAL A 131 -8.13 -12.51 -6.56
N HIS A 132 -7.71 -11.26 -6.42
CA HIS A 132 -6.30 -10.89 -6.25
C HIS A 132 -5.87 -11.04 -4.77
N ILE A 133 -4.57 -11.24 -4.54
CA ILE A 133 -3.97 -11.36 -3.21
C ILE A 133 -2.94 -10.25 -3.01
N ALA A 134 -3.24 -9.31 -2.11
CA ALA A 134 -2.27 -8.34 -1.62
C ALA A 134 -1.46 -8.98 -0.46
N ALA A 135 -0.21 -9.30 -0.75
CA ALA A 135 0.67 -9.98 0.20
C ALA A 135 1.23 -8.96 1.21
N HIS A 136 0.73 -8.98 2.45
CA HIS A 136 1.17 -8.12 3.57
C HIS A 136 2.70 -8.15 3.68
N ARG A 137 3.36 -6.99 3.59
CA ARG A 137 4.84 -6.80 3.59
C ARG A 137 5.60 -7.74 2.64
N GLY A 138 4.97 -8.12 1.52
CA GLY A 138 5.48 -9.04 0.50
C GLY A 138 5.36 -10.54 0.80
N GLY A 139 4.52 -10.97 1.76
CA GLY A 139 4.26 -12.40 1.97
C GLY A 139 5.38 -13.17 2.70
N TYR A 140 6.00 -12.49 3.65
CA TYR A 140 7.08 -12.90 4.56
C TYR A 140 6.70 -14.04 5.56
N GLU A 141 5.88 -15.02 5.15
CA GLU A 141 5.53 -16.20 5.96
C GLU A 141 6.74 -17.09 6.29
N LYS A 142 7.75 -17.07 5.42
CA LYS A 142 8.93 -17.95 5.43
C LYS A 142 10.24 -17.19 5.18
N ASP A 143 10.24 -15.91 5.55
CA ASP A 143 11.28 -14.93 5.28
C ASP A 143 12.73 -15.43 5.44
N LYS A 144 13.00 -16.21 6.49
CA LYS A 144 14.33 -16.78 6.73
C LYS A 144 14.75 -17.88 5.76
N SER A 145 13.85 -18.80 5.36
CA SER A 145 14.18 -19.81 4.34
C SER A 145 14.22 -19.23 2.94
N ASP A 146 13.50 -18.13 2.73
CA ASP A 146 13.46 -17.40 1.46
C ASP A 146 14.65 -16.42 1.31
N ASN A 147 15.46 -16.24 2.38
CA ASN A 147 16.44 -15.15 2.55
C ASN A 147 15.89 -13.76 2.14
N ALA A 148 14.69 -13.45 2.64
CA ALA A 148 13.91 -12.30 2.22
C ALA A 148 13.07 -11.73 3.38
N PRO A 149 13.65 -10.88 4.26
CA PRO A 149 12.94 -10.22 5.36
C PRO A 149 11.71 -9.43 4.93
N GLU A 150 10.77 -9.19 5.86
CA GLU A 150 9.63 -8.29 5.62
C GLU A 150 10.09 -6.91 5.13
N ASN A 151 9.39 -6.31 4.16
CA ASN A 151 9.73 -4.99 3.63
C ASN A 151 11.23 -4.86 3.24
N SER A 152 11.72 -5.84 2.46
CA SER A 152 13.06 -5.83 1.85
C SER A 152 12.99 -5.97 0.32
N VAL A 153 14.02 -5.48 -0.39
CA VAL A 153 14.12 -5.54 -1.85
C VAL A 153 14.14 -7.00 -2.35
N ALA A 154 14.87 -7.89 -1.65
CA ALA A 154 14.88 -9.32 -1.95
C ALA A 154 13.47 -9.95 -1.87
N ASN A 155 12.63 -9.48 -0.93
CA ASN A 155 11.27 -9.99 -0.81
C ASN A 155 10.35 -9.58 -1.97
N ILE A 156 10.69 -8.56 -2.76
CA ILE A 156 9.93 -8.23 -3.99
C ILE A 156 10.05 -9.38 -5.01
N ARG A 157 11.28 -9.90 -5.18
CA ARG A 157 11.56 -11.05 -6.06
C ARG A 157 10.91 -12.33 -5.54
N ASN A 158 10.89 -12.54 -4.22
CA ASN A 158 10.21 -13.65 -3.56
C ASN A 158 8.67 -13.59 -3.71
N CYS A 159 8.10 -12.38 -3.62
CA CYS A 159 6.68 -12.11 -3.85
C CYS A 159 6.30 -12.44 -5.30
N GLN A 160 7.10 -11.97 -6.28
CA GLN A 160 6.93 -12.29 -7.69
C GLN A 160 7.08 -13.80 -7.99
N SER A 161 8.11 -14.47 -7.46
CA SER A 161 8.37 -15.89 -7.78
C SER A 161 7.32 -16.85 -7.20
N LYS A 162 6.71 -16.49 -6.05
CA LYS A 162 5.51 -17.17 -5.52
C LYS A 162 4.24 -16.85 -6.32
N GLY A 163 4.31 -15.91 -7.26
CA GLY A 163 3.21 -15.46 -8.11
C GLY A 163 2.17 -14.64 -7.35
N PHE A 164 2.61 -13.63 -6.59
CA PHE A 164 1.76 -12.60 -6.02
C PHE A 164 2.05 -11.28 -6.74
N GLY A 165 1.08 -10.76 -7.52
CA GLY A 165 1.24 -9.52 -8.28
C GLY A 165 1.05 -8.24 -7.46
N LEU A 166 0.52 -8.33 -6.23
CA LEU A 166 0.31 -7.19 -5.33
C LEU A 166 1.19 -7.33 -4.09
N TYR A 167 2.20 -6.47 -3.98
CA TYR A 167 3.06 -6.38 -2.81
C TYR A 167 2.51 -5.29 -1.89
N GLU A 168 2.00 -5.66 -0.72
CA GLU A 168 1.59 -4.68 0.28
C GLU A 168 2.80 -4.24 1.12
N THR A 169 2.93 -2.95 1.40
CA THR A 169 4.13 -2.37 2.01
C THR A 169 3.86 -1.09 2.78
N ASP A 170 4.86 -0.65 3.54
CA ASP A 170 4.75 0.36 4.58
C ASP A 170 5.76 1.49 4.34
N ILE A 171 5.32 2.74 4.24
CA ILE A 171 6.19 3.90 4.00
C ILE A 171 6.31 4.74 5.27
N GLN A 172 7.54 4.90 5.74
CA GLN A 172 7.99 5.83 6.78
C GLN A 172 8.83 6.97 6.18
N ARG A 173 9.02 8.06 6.93
CA ARG A 173 9.93 9.17 6.57
C ARG A 173 11.00 9.35 7.64
N THR A 174 12.25 9.49 7.21
CA THR A 174 13.42 9.74 8.06
C THR A 174 13.51 11.21 8.47
N LYS A 175 14.40 11.50 9.43
CA LYS A 175 14.74 12.87 9.88
C LYS A 175 15.26 13.75 8.75
N ASP A 176 16.13 13.21 7.90
CA ASP A 176 16.63 13.85 6.66
C ASP A 176 15.64 13.81 5.47
N GLY A 177 14.37 13.48 5.73
CA GLY A 177 13.28 13.61 4.76
C GLY A 177 13.28 12.57 3.63
N ARG A 178 13.94 11.43 3.84
CA ARG A 178 13.95 10.31 2.90
C ARG A 178 12.80 9.35 3.21
N PHE A 179 12.23 8.72 2.19
CA PHE A 179 11.16 7.74 2.36
C PHE A 179 11.73 6.32 2.36
N VAL A 180 11.41 5.56 3.41
CA VAL A 180 11.96 4.23 3.70
C VAL A 180 10.86 3.22 3.98
N ILE A 181 11.18 1.96 3.72
CA ILE A 181 10.22 0.85 3.70
C ILE A 181 10.33 0.05 5.01
N MET A 182 9.40 0.32 5.92
CA MET A 182 9.45 -0.05 7.34
C MET A 182 8.02 -0.01 7.92
N HIS A 183 7.59 -1.06 8.63
CA HIS A 183 6.24 -1.06 9.20
C HIS A 183 6.17 -0.27 10.51
N ASP A 184 7.11 -0.50 11.41
CA ASP A 184 7.06 0.04 12.77
C ASP A 184 7.49 1.51 12.83
N ALA A 185 7.08 2.20 13.91
CA ALA A 185 7.53 3.55 14.21
C ALA A 185 8.99 3.61 14.71
N THR A 186 9.50 2.48 15.23
CA THR A 186 10.88 2.33 15.68
C THR A 186 11.53 1.12 15.01
N ILE A 187 12.86 1.14 14.88
CA ILE A 187 13.61 0.18 14.06
C ILE A 187 13.98 -1.12 14.80
N ASP A 188 13.65 -1.22 16.09
CA ASP A 188 14.09 -2.26 17.04
C ASP A 188 13.69 -3.69 16.66
N ARG A 189 12.48 -3.88 16.13
CA ARG A 189 12.01 -5.20 15.68
C ARG A 189 12.67 -5.59 14.37
N GLU A 190 12.73 -4.66 13.44
CA GLU A 190 13.04 -4.92 12.03
C GLU A 190 14.53 -4.86 11.71
N THR A 191 15.40 -4.34 12.59
CA THR A 191 16.82 -4.07 12.29
C THR A 191 17.79 -4.39 13.44
N THR A 192 19.09 -4.26 13.18
CA THR A 192 20.16 -4.32 14.20
C THR A 192 20.25 -3.08 15.11
N GLY A 193 19.52 -2.00 14.85
CA GLY A 193 19.53 -0.76 15.63
C GLY A 193 18.35 -0.59 16.59
N THR A 194 18.18 0.62 17.11
CA THR A 194 17.11 1.06 18.03
C THR A 194 16.75 2.52 17.76
N GLY A 195 15.54 2.94 18.12
CA GLY A 195 15.07 4.34 18.00
C GLY A 195 14.00 4.57 16.94
N ALA A 196 13.36 5.74 16.95
CA ALA A 196 12.28 6.07 16.03
C ALA A 196 12.80 6.41 14.63
N VAL A 197 12.07 6.01 13.58
CA VAL A 197 12.49 6.24 12.18
C VAL A 197 12.61 7.74 11.87
N CYS A 198 11.75 8.56 12.48
CA CYS A 198 11.73 10.01 12.33
C CYS A 198 12.91 10.75 12.99
N ASP A 199 13.68 10.07 13.85
CA ASP A 199 14.80 10.67 14.60
C ASP A 199 16.17 10.30 13.99
N LEU A 200 16.17 9.38 13.02
CA LEU A 200 17.35 8.85 12.34
C LEU A 200 17.46 9.41 10.91
N ASP A 201 18.67 9.67 10.45
CA ASP A 201 18.94 10.02 9.06
C ASP A 201 19.10 8.72 8.22
N LEU A 202 18.81 8.75 6.92
CA LEU A 202 18.97 7.58 6.04
C LEU A 202 20.40 7.00 6.08
N SER A 203 21.40 7.87 6.32
CA SER A 203 22.79 7.44 6.47
C SER A 203 23.02 6.50 7.67
N ASP A 204 22.18 6.56 8.71
CA ASP A 204 22.24 5.66 9.86
C ASP A 204 21.53 4.35 9.57
N LEU A 205 20.36 4.39 8.94
CA LEU A 205 19.62 3.18 8.51
C LEU A 205 20.44 2.32 7.54
N ASN A 206 21.25 2.95 6.68
CA ASN A 206 22.17 2.29 5.76
C ASN A 206 23.32 1.53 6.44
N LYS A 207 23.58 1.76 7.74
CA LYS A 207 24.58 1.02 8.54
C LYS A 207 23.98 -0.23 9.21
N LEU A 208 22.68 -0.48 9.04
CA LEU A 208 21.92 -1.49 9.77
C LEU A 208 21.40 -2.60 8.87
N ASN A 209 21.48 -3.82 9.36
CA ASN A 209 20.91 -4.99 8.71
C ASN A 209 19.48 -5.23 9.22
N LYS A 210 18.57 -5.65 8.35
CA LYS A 210 17.24 -6.11 8.74
C LYS A 210 17.33 -7.45 9.47
N ARG A 211 16.35 -7.70 10.34
CA ARG A 211 16.13 -8.99 10.99
C ARG A 211 15.05 -9.80 10.27
N PHE A 212 15.18 -11.12 10.34
CA PHE A 212 14.07 -12.04 10.08
C PHE A 212 13.06 -12.03 11.25
N ARG A 213 11.88 -12.62 11.06
CA ARG A 213 10.81 -12.72 12.07
C ARG A 213 11.25 -13.36 13.40
N ASP A 214 12.23 -14.26 13.36
CA ASP A 214 12.82 -14.90 14.54
C ASP A 214 13.89 -14.03 15.25
N ARG A 215 14.03 -12.77 14.81
CA ARG A 215 15.01 -11.76 15.23
C ARG A 215 16.46 -12.06 14.86
N THR A 216 16.76 -13.15 14.14
CA THR A 216 18.12 -13.36 13.61
C THR A 216 18.43 -12.34 12.51
N VAL A 217 19.72 -11.98 12.39
CA VAL A 217 20.18 -10.92 11.50
C VAL A 217 20.31 -11.46 10.07
N SER A 218 19.86 -10.67 9.09
CA SER A 218 20.03 -10.95 7.65
C SER A 218 21.18 -10.13 7.05
N GLU A 219 21.46 -10.30 5.75
CA GLU A 219 22.39 -9.44 5.00
C GLU A 219 21.72 -8.20 4.37
N HIS A 220 20.39 -8.11 4.41
CA HIS A 220 19.63 -7.07 3.72
C HIS A 220 19.57 -5.78 4.54
N ARG A 221 19.68 -4.60 3.92
CA ARG A 221 19.48 -3.31 4.59
C ARG A 221 18.01 -2.87 4.59
N VAL A 222 17.70 -1.81 5.34
CA VAL A 222 16.47 -1.02 5.16
C VAL A 222 16.48 -0.44 3.73
N ALA A 223 15.34 -0.52 3.04
CA ALA A 223 15.21 -0.03 1.67
C ALA A 223 14.55 1.35 1.62
N THR A 224 14.92 2.15 0.63
CA THR A 224 14.23 3.38 0.24
C THR A 224 13.03 3.10 -0.67
N LEU A 225 12.09 4.04 -0.75
CA LEU A 225 11.03 4.01 -1.76
C LEU A 225 11.60 4.00 -3.19
N ASP A 226 12.69 4.74 -3.44
CA ASP A 226 13.41 4.72 -4.72
C ASP A 226 13.83 3.29 -5.12
N GLU A 227 14.48 2.54 -4.23
CA GLU A 227 14.91 1.15 -4.49
C GLU A 227 13.71 0.20 -4.69
N PHE A 228 12.61 0.40 -3.96
CA PHE A 228 11.40 -0.41 -4.09
C PHE A 228 10.73 -0.22 -5.45
N LEU A 229 10.55 1.03 -5.89
CA LEU A 229 9.94 1.30 -7.20
C LEU A 229 10.80 0.80 -8.37
N VAL A 230 12.14 0.90 -8.26
CA VAL A 230 13.06 0.36 -9.27
C VAL A 230 12.97 -1.17 -9.36
N GLU A 231 13.01 -1.90 -8.24
CA GLU A 231 12.93 -3.37 -8.27
C GLU A 231 11.53 -3.88 -8.63
N GLY A 232 10.47 -3.18 -8.21
CA GLY A 232 9.09 -3.59 -8.46
C GLY A 232 8.58 -3.33 -9.87
N LYS A 233 9.22 -2.45 -10.65
CA LYS A 233 8.77 -2.06 -12.00
C LYS A 233 8.68 -3.28 -12.92
N GLY A 234 7.47 -3.59 -13.38
CA GLY A 234 7.19 -4.79 -14.20
C GLY A 234 7.20 -6.12 -13.44
N ARG A 235 7.29 -6.12 -12.10
CA ARG A 235 7.20 -7.32 -11.24
C ARG A 235 5.92 -7.39 -10.42
N VAL A 236 5.59 -6.28 -9.76
CA VAL A 236 4.48 -6.16 -8.81
C VAL A 236 3.88 -4.76 -8.87
N VAL A 237 2.62 -4.64 -8.47
CA VAL A 237 2.01 -3.37 -8.08
C VAL A 237 2.10 -3.25 -6.55
N PHE A 238 2.58 -2.13 -6.04
CA PHE A 238 2.65 -1.88 -4.61
C PHE A 238 1.31 -1.40 -4.06
N LYS A 239 0.88 -1.94 -2.92
CA LYS A 239 -0.17 -1.36 -2.06
C LYS A 239 0.51 -0.72 -0.87
N ALA A 240 0.72 0.60 -0.92
CA ALA A 240 1.44 1.34 0.11
C ALA A 240 0.52 1.86 1.22
N ASP A 241 0.84 1.54 2.47
CA ASP A 241 0.30 2.17 3.67
C ASP A 241 1.23 3.31 4.12
N LEU A 242 0.72 4.54 4.14
CA LEU A 242 1.47 5.68 4.66
C LEU A 242 1.34 5.72 6.19
N LYS A 243 2.46 5.63 6.90
CA LYS A 243 2.46 5.65 8.37
C LYS A 243 2.09 7.04 8.93
N PRO A 244 1.69 7.15 10.22
CA PRO A 244 1.14 8.38 10.77
C PRO A 244 2.05 9.60 10.55
N GLY A 245 1.50 10.66 9.96
CA GLY A 245 2.24 11.88 9.62
C GLY A 245 3.09 11.81 8.36
N VAL A 246 3.14 10.68 7.64
CA VAL A 246 3.82 10.57 6.33
C VAL A 246 2.93 11.15 5.21
N ASN A 247 1.61 11.07 5.38
CA ASN A 247 0.61 11.60 4.45
C ASN A 247 0.75 13.10 4.14
N GLN A 248 1.23 13.93 5.07
CA GLN A 248 1.45 15.38 4.84
C GLN A 248 2.54 15.67 3.78
N TYR A 249 3.39 14.70 3.47
CA TYR A 249 4.47 14.80 2.49
C TYR A 249 4.12 14.14 1.14
N PHE A 250 2.84 13.90 0.84
CA PHE A 250 2.45 13.13 -0.34
C PHE A 250 2.95 13.71 -1.67
N LYS A 251 3.12 15.04 -1.78
CA LYS A 251 3.73 15.67 -2.96
C LYS A 251 5.20 15.25 -3.18
N GLU A 252 5.96 15.05 -2.10
CA GLU A 252 7.34 14.53 -2.18
C GLU A 252 7.33 13.06 -2.62
N ILE A 253 6.41 12.25 -2.08
CA ILE A 253 6.23 10.85 -2.46
C ILE A 253 5.86 10.74 -3.95
N MET A 254 4.90 11.53 -4.43
CA MET A 254 4.50 11.53 -5.83
C MET A 254 5.61 12.04 -6.77
N ALA A 255 6.49 12.93 -6.32
CA ALA A 255 7.69 13.30 -7.07
C ALA A 255 8.70 12.13 -7.20
N ILE A 256 8.73 11.19 -6.25
CA ILE A 256 9.47 9.93 -6.37
C ILE A 256 8.74 8.98 -7.33
N VAL A 257 7.43 8.78 -7.16
CA VAL A 257 6.62 7.90 -8.03
C VAL A 257 6.71 8.30 -9.50
N ASN A 258 6.53 9.58 -9.81
CA ASN A 258 6.58 10.11 -11.18
C ASN A 258 7.97 9.96 -11.80
N ARG A 259 9.04 10.16 -11.01
CA ARG A 259 10.45 10.03 -11.46
C ARG A 259 10.85 8.59 -11.81
N HIS A 260 10.05 7.60 -11.40
CA HIS A 260 10.24 6.18 -11.74
C HIS A 260 9.16 5.64 -12.71
N ASP A 261 8.32 6.50 -13.29
CA ASP A 261 7.13 6.15 -14.09
C ASP A 261 6.14 5.21 -13.36
N ALA A 262 6.11 5.24 -12.03
CA ALA A 262 5.49 4.20 -11.22
C ALA A 262 4.02 4.45 -10.88
N THR A 263 3.34 5.40 -11.53
CA THR A 263 1.95 5.82 -11.21
C THR A 263 0.90 4.73 -11.40
N VAL A 264 1.16 3.73 -12.24
CA VAL A 264 0.35 2.51 -12.39
C VAL A 264 0.90 1.32 -11.58
N GLY A 265 2.09 1.47 -11.02
CA GLY A 265 2.80 0.47 -10.19
C GLY A 265 2.62 0.67 -8.68
N ILE A 266 1.84 1.66 -8.24
CA ILE A 266 1.56 1.91 -6.82
C ILE A 266 0.11 2.36 -6.59
N ILE A 267 -0.47 1.85 -5.50
CA ILE A 267 -1.79 2.15 -4.95
C ILE A 267 -1.57 2.64 -3.53
N PHE A 268 -2.02 3.83 -3.17
CA PHE A 268 -1.97 4.33 -1.81
C PHE A 268 -3.26 4.01 -1.06
N ARG A 269 -3.11 3.39 0.11
CA ARG A 269 -4.20 3.13 1.05
C ARG A 269 -4.51 4.41 1.82
N VAL A 270 -5.75 4.89 1.76
CA VAL A 270 -6.16 6.18 2.34
C VAL A 270 -7.29 5.98 3.37
N PRO A 271 -7.08 6.30 4.66
CA PRO A 271 -8.17 6.39 5.62
C PRO A 271 -9.19 7.45 5.21
N TYR A 272 -10.50 7.16 5.21
CA TYR A 272 -11.53 8.15 4.78
C TYR A 272 -11.43 9.52 5.47
N ARG A 273 -11.00 9.57 6.74
CA ARG A 273 -10.76 10.83 7.48
C ARG A 273 -9.71 11.75 6.83
N ASP A 274 -8.80 11.21 6.02
CA ASP A 274 -7.75 11.94 5.31
C ASP A 274 -8.25 12.46 3.94
N ALA A 275 -9.49 12.15 3.51
CA ALA A 275 -9.99 12.47 2.17
C ALA A 275 -10.01 13.97 1.83
N ASN A 276 -10.04 14.86 2.82
CA ASN A 276 -9.92 16.31 2.58
C ASN A 276 -8.51 16.68 2.10
N LEU A 277 -7.47 16.19 2.77
CA LEU A 277 -6.07 16.37 2.37
C LEU A 277 -5.79 15.86 0.94
N TYR A 278 -6.37 14.72 0.55
CA TYR A 278 -6.23 14.21 -0.82
C TYR A 278 -7.06 14.99 -1.86
N ALA A 279 -8.15 15.64 -1.45
CA ALA A 279 -8.89 16.57 -2.32
C ALA A 279 -8.13 17.88 -2.50
N GLU A 280 -7.47 18.39 -1.45
CA GLU A 280 -6.56 19.53 -1.49
C GLU A 280 -5.37 19.24 -2.42
N TYR A 281 -4.73 18.07 -2.30
CA TYR A 281 -3.68 17.66 -3.25
C TYR A 281 -4.18 17.59 -4.70
N ARG A 282 -5.40 17.08 -4.95
CA ARG A 282 -6.00 17.05 -6.30
C ARG A 282 -6.26 18.48 -6.83
N ALA A 283 -6.73 19.39 -5.98
CA ALA A 283 -6.95 20.80 -6.34
C ALA A 283 -5.63 21.53 -6.66
N ASP A 284 -4.56 21.20 -5.94
CA ASP A 284 -3.18 21.65 -6.18
C ASP A 284 -2.51 21.02 -7.43
N GLY A 285 -3.27 20.33 -8.28
CA GLY A 285 -2.79 19.77 -9.55
C GLY A 285 -1.98 18.47 -9.44
N MET A 286 -2.05 17.75 -8.32
CA MET A 286 -1.39 16.45 -8.16
C MET A 286 -1.99 15.41 -9.15
N PRO A 287 -1.19 14.77 -10.03
CA PRO A 287 -1.68 13.84 -11.04
C PRO A 287 -2.42 12.64 -10.44
N TYR A 288 -3.71 12.52 -10.74
CA TYR A 288 -4.59 11.48 -10.20
C TYR A 288 -5.07 10.51 -11.28
N THR A 289 -5.02 9.21 -10.99
CA THR A 289 -5.69 8.14 -11.75
C THR A 289 -6.66 7.40 -10.82
N ARG A 290 -7.69 6.75 -11.39
CA ARG A 290 -8.71 5.98 -10.64
C ARG A 290 -8.11 4.94 -9.69
N ASP A 291 -6.95 4.40 -10.05
CA ASP A 291 -6.27 3.30 -9.36
C ASP A 291 -5.28 3.76 -8.28
N LEU A 292 -4.89 5.04 -8.29
CA LEU A 292 -3.82 5.58 -7.43
C LEU A 292 -4.20 5.59 -5.95
N LEU A 293 -5.46 5.85 -5.61
CA LEU A 293 -5.94 5.95 -4.22
C LEU A 293 -7.03 4.92 -3.94
N MET A 294 -6.84 4.12 -2.88
CA MET A 294 -7.80 3.15 -2.38
C MET A 294 -8.31 3.60 -1.01
N PHE A 295 -9.52 4.14 -0.97
CA PHE A 295 -10.12 4.67 0.26
C PHE A 295 -10.66 3.56 1.16
N MET A 296 -10.37 3.66 2.46
CA MET A 296 -10.91 2.80 3.50
C MET A 296 -12.27 3.33 3.96
N VAL A 297 -13.36 2.63 3.65
CA VAL A 297 -14.73 3.05 3.95
C VAL A 297 -15.45 2.11 4.92
N SER A 298 -16.45 2.64 5.63
CA SER A 298 -17.25 1.94 6.65
C SER A 298 -18.75 2.19 6.55
N SER A 299 -19.24 2.80 5.47
CA SER A 299 -20.68 3.01 5.21
C SER A 299 -20.92 3.41 3.74
N THR A 300 -22.15 3.21 3.24
CA THR A 300 -22.53 3.57 1.86
C THR A 300 -22.30 5.05 1.59
N LYS A 301 -22.69 5.93 2.52
CA LYS A 301 -22.44 7.38 2.44
C LYS A 301 -20.96 7.75 2.20
N GLN A 302 -20.01 6.93 2.68
CA GLN A 302 -18.59 7.15 2.42
C GLN A 302 -18.16 6.64 1.03
N VAL A 303 -18.82 5.59 0.49
CA VAL A 303 -18.69 5.16 -0.91
C VAL A 303 -19.17 6.29 -1.83
N ASP A 304 -20.35 6.85 -1.56
CA ASP A 304 -20.95 7.94 -2.36
C ASP A 304 -20.04 9.17 -2.40
N ASP A 305 -19.47 9.54 -1.24
CA ASP A 305 -18.57 10.69 -1.12
C ASP A 305 -17.25 10.49 -1.88
N ILE A 306 -16.58 9.34 -1.73
CA ILE A 306 -15.32 9.06 -2.46
C ILE A 306 -15.56 8.83 -3.96
N GLN A 307 -16.69 8.23 -4.35
CA GLN A 307 -17.08 8.12 -5.76
C GLN A 307 -17.25 9.51 -6.38
N LYS A 308 -17.98 10.41 -5.72
CA LYS A 308 -18.20 11.78 -6.20
C LYS A 308 -16.92 12.64 -6.23
N ARG A 309 -16.01 12.46 -5.27
CA ARG A 309 -14.81 13.31 -5.09
C ARG A 309 -13.58 12.84 -5.85
N PHE A 310 -13.44 11.53 -6.05
CA PHE A 310 -12.26 10.91 -6.63
C PHE A 310 -12.59 10.00 -7.82
N ASP A 311 -13.75 9.36 -7.80
CA ASP A 311 -14.17 8.35 -8.78
C ASP A 311 -13.13 7.22 -8.95
N PRO A 312 -12.75 6.52 -7.84
CA PRO A 312 -11.72 5.50 -7.88
C PRO A 312 -12.22 4.22 -8.55
N SER A 313 -11.31 3.31 -8.89
CA SER A 313 -11.65 1.95 -9.34
C SER A 313 -11.86 0.98 -8.17
N ARG A 314 -11.42 1.34 -6.96
CA ARG A 314 -11.21 0.42 -5.84
C ARG A 314 -11.35 1.07 -4.47
N ILE A 315 -11.80 0.29 -3.49
CA ILE A 315 -11.91 0.66 -2.08
C ILE A 315 -11.46 -0.48 -1.16
N GLN A 316 -11.17 -0.16 0.09
CA GLN A 316 -11.02 -1.14 1.16
C GLN A 316 -12.23 -1.08 2.10
N VAL A 317 -12.85 -2.23 2.39
CA VAL A 317 -13.81 -2.40 3.48
C VAL A 317 -13.13 -3.16 4.63
N ASN A 318 -13.16 -2.59 5.83
CA ASN A 318 -12.67 -3.29 7.02
C ASN A 318 -13.70 -4.31 7.51
N VAL A 319 -13.33 -5.60 7.48
CA VAL A 319 -14.10 -6.68 8.11
C VAL A 319 -13.74 -6.83 9.59
N ASN A 320 -14.68 -7.27 10.44
CA ASN A 320 -14.40 -7.61 11.83
C ASN A 320 -13.66 -8.95 11.91
N LYS A 321 -12.62 -9.06 12.74
CA LYS A 321 -11.83 -10.29 12.89
C LYS A 321 -12.62 -11.50 13.41
N ASN A 322 -13.63 -11.23 14.25
CA ASN A 322 -14.42 -12.24 14.93
C ASN A 322 -15.79 -12.49 14.26
N ASP A 323 -16.18 -11.63 13.33
CA ASP A 323 -17.46 -11.65 12.61
C ASP A 323 -17.29 -10.98 11.23
N PRO A 324 -16.47 -11.57 10.33
CA PRO A 324 -16.09 -10.94 9.08
C PRO A 324 -17.25 -10.83 8.08
N THR A 325 -18.27 -11.67 8.23
CA THR A 325 -19.42 -11.80 7.32
C THR A 325 -20.71 -11.22 7.89
N ASN A 326 -20.63 -10.38 8.94
CA ASN A 326 -21.80 -9.69 9.49
C ASN A 326 -22.65 -9.00 8.40
N PRO A 327 -23.99 -9.00 8.51
CA PRO A 327 -24.87 -8.61 7.41
C PRO A 327 -24.63 -7.21 6.85
N GLU A 328 -24.34 -6.22 7.70
CA GLU A 328 -24.09 -4.84 7.27
C GLU A 328 -22.74 -4.69 6.54
N THR A 329 -21.71 -5.48 6.89
CA THR A 329 -20.45 -5.52 6.14
C THR A 329 -20.65 -6.16 4.77
N LEU A 330 -21.36 -7.30 4.67
CA LEU A 330 -21.67 -7.91 3.36
C LEU A 330 -22.53 -7.00 2.48
N LYS A 331 -23.46 -6.24 3.08
CA LYS A 331 -24.29 -5.23 2.40
C LYS A 331 -23.48 -4.03 1.91
N LEU A 332 -22.50 -3.55 2.67
CA LEU A 332 -21.56 -2.51 2.24
C LEU A 332 -20.67 -2.97 1.08
N ILE A 333 -20.16 -4.21 1.13
CA ILE A 333 -19.35 -4.80 0.06
C ILE A 333 -20.19 -4.87 -1.23
N ARG A 334 -21.39 -5.47 -1.17
CA ARG A 334 -22.32 -5.53 -2.32
C ARG A 334 -22.59 -4.14 -2.89
N TYR A 335 -22.96 -3.18 -2.06
CA TYR A 335 -23.25 -1.81 -2.48
C TYR A 335 -22.11 -1.16 -3.27
N ALA A 336 -20.86 -1.32 -2.82
CA ALA A 336 -19.71 -0.78 -3.53
C ALA A 336 -19.40 -1.55 -4.84
N THR A 337 -19.63 -2.87 -4.88
CA THR A 337 -19.55 -3.67 -6.11
C THR A 337 -20.65 -3.29 -7.10
N ASP A 338 -21.86 -2.97 -6.64
CA ASP A 338 -22.97 -2.44 -7.46
C ASP A 338 -22.66 -1.03 -8.00
N GLN A 339 -21.81 -0.26 -7.30
CA GLN A 339 -21.20 0.99 -7.81
C GLN A 339 -19.99 0.76 -8.75
N GLY A 340 -19.71 -0.48 -9.15
CA GLY A 340 -18.64 -0.83 -10.08
C GLY A 340 -17.24 -0.84 -9.46
N MET A 341 -17.09 -0.79 -8.14
CA MET A 341 -15.79 -0.75 -7.46
C MET A 341 -15.24 -2.14 -7.13
N LEU A 342 -13.94 -2.31 -7.31
CA LEU A 342 -13.18 -3.45 -6.81
C LEU A 342 -13.01 -3.32 -5.28
N VAL A 343 -13.57 -4.25 -4.52
CA VAL A 343 -13.49 -4.23 -3.05
C VAL A 343 -12.34 -5.09 -2.52
N GLU A 344 -11.44 -4.47 -1.75
CA GLU A 344 -10.49 -5.14 -0.86
C GLU A 344 -11.13 -5.44 0.50
N ALA A 345 -10.86 -6.63 1.05
CA ALA A 345 -11.03 -6.94 2.47
C ALA A 345 -9.75 -7.56 3.06
N HIS A 346 -9.62 -7.54 4.39
CA HIS A 346 -8.64 -8.40 5.09
C HIS A 346 -9.13 -9.86 5.10
N ALA A 347 -8.22 -10.81 4.93
CA ALA A 347 -8.54 -12.25 4.98
C ALA A 347 -8.67 -12.78 6.42
N GLU A 348 -9.59 -12.21 7.20
CA GLU A 348 -9.92 -12.67 8.55
C GLU A 348 -10.85 -13.90 8.52
N GLY A 349 -11.00 -14.62 9.63
CA GLY A 349 -11.89 -15.79 9.73
C GLY A 349 -11.40 -17.06 9.02
N THR A 350 -12.34 -17.84 8.51
CA THR A 350 -12.19 -19.19 7.93
C THR A 350 -12.26 -19.21 6.40
N GLU A 351 -12.04 -20.37 5.79
CA GLU A 351 -12.25 -20.52 4.34
C GLU A 351 -13.73 -20.33 3.92
N GLN A 352 -14.71 -20.56 4.81
CA GLN A 352 -16.12 -20.28 4.53
C GLN A 352 -16.39 -18.78 4.52
N ASP A 353 -15.84 -18.04 5.50
CA ASP A 353 -15.97 -16.57 5.55
C ASP A 353 -15.41 -15.92 4.28
N TRP A 354 -14.29 -16.44 3.78
CA TRP A 354 -13.69 -15.99 2.52
C TRP A 354 -14.60 -16.27 1.32
N GLN A 355 -15.31 -17.40 1.27
CA GLN A 355 -16.33 -17.66 0.24
C GLN A 355 -17.55 -16.74 0.36
N GLU A 356 -17.94 -16.32 1.56
CA GLU A 356 -19.04 -15.36 1.77
C GLU A 356 -18.65 -13.94 1.36
N LEU A 357 -17.41 -13.52 1.67
CA LEU A 357 -16.85 -12.25 1.22
C LEU A 357 -16.71 -12.19 -0.32
N ILE A 358 -16.23 -13.25 -0.97
CA ILE A 358 -16.18 -13.34 -2.45
C ILE A 358 -17.58 -13.26 -3.07
N ARG A 359 -18.56 -13.97 -2.49
CA ARG A 359 -19.98 -13.93 -2.90
C ARG A 359 -20.66 -12.57 -2.66
N ALA A 360 -20.15 -11.76 -1.73
CA ALA A 360 -20.63 -10.40 -1.51
C ALA A 360 -19.99 -9.37 -2.45
N GLY A 361 -18.85 -9.66 -3.07
CA GLY A 361 -18.19 -8.77 -4.04
C GLY A 361 -16.70 -8.54 -3.82
N VAL A 362 -16.07 -9.11 -2.79
CA VAL A 362 -14.63 -8.98 -2.59
C VAL A 362 -13.86 -9.58 -3.77
N ARG A 363 -12.91 -8.82 -4.30
CA ARG A 363 -12.00 -9.21 -5.40
C ARG A 363 -10.52 -8.96 -5.08
N MET A 364 -10.21 -8.44 -3.89
CA MET A 364 -8.84 -8.40 -3.38
C MET A 364 -8.80 -8.80 -1.90
N PHE A 365 -7.90 -9.71 -1.54
CA PHE A 365 -7.63 -10.05 -0.14
C PHE A 365 -6.25 -9.56 0.28
N HIS A 366 -6.22 -8.64 1.24
CA HIS A 366 -5.01 -8.31 1.97
C HIS A 366 -4.79 -9.34 3.09
N THR A 367 -3.63 -10.00 3.11
CA THR A 367 -3.37 -11.09 4.07
C THR A 367 -1.90 -11.26 4.43
N ASN A 368 -1.64 -11.65 5.69
CA ASN A 368 -0.35 -12.10 6.18
C ASN A 368 -0.09 -13.61 6.00
N LYS A 369 -1.03 -14.33 5.36
CA LYS A 369 -0.91 -15.74 4.95
C LYS A 369 -1.26 -15.93 3.46
N PRO A 370 -0.62 -15.19 2.53
CA PRO A 370 -0.96 -15.23 1.11
C PRO A 370 -0.80 -16.61 0.49
N THR A 371 0.08 -17.47 1.02
CA THR A 371 0.20 -18.88 0.60
C THR A 371 -1.07 -19.67 0.93
N LYS A 372 -1.65 -19.48 2.12
CA LYS A 372 -2.94 -20.11 2.49
C LYS A 372 -4.07 -19.59 1.59
N MET A 373 -4.15 -18.29 1.35
CA MET A 373 -5.17 -17.70 0.48
C MET A 373 -5.06 -18.25 -0.95
N LYS A 374 -3.85 -18.34 -1.51
CA LYS A 374 -3.62 -18.91 -2.86
C LYS A 374 -3.96 -20.39 -2.95
N ALA A 375 -3.70 -21.16 -1.89
CA ALA A 375 -4.14 -22.56 -1.81
C ALA A 375 -5.67 -22.67 -1.73
N PHE A 376 -6.34 -21.78 -1.00
CA PHE A 376 -7.80 -21.72 -0.93
C PHE A 376 -8.46 -21.36 -2.27
N LEU A 377 -7.99 -20.31 -2.96
CA LEU A 377 -8.56 -19.88 -4.24
C LEU A 377 -8.47 -21.00 -5.29
N ARG A 378 -7.34 -21.71 -5.37
CA ARG A 378 -7.19 -22.90 -6.23
C ARG A 378 -8.25 -24.00 -5.96
N LYS A 379 -8.68 -24.19 -4.70
CA LYS A 379 -9.78 -25.12 -4.36
C LYS A 379 -11.16 -24.60 -4.81
N VAL A 380 -11.32 -23.30 -5.00
CA VAL A 380 -12.57 -22.69 -5.49
C VAL A 380 -12.60 -22.81 -7.01
N ASP A 381 -11.52 -22.42 -7.69
CA ASP A 381 -11.37 -22.53 -9.14
C ASP A 381 -11.59 -23.98 -9.61
N SER A 382 -10.99 -24.96 -8.93
CA SER A 382 -11.13 -26.38 -9.27
C SER A 382 -12.55 -26.94 -9.06
N ARG A 383 -13.34 -26.38 -8.13
CA ARG A 383 -14.74 -26.78 -7.93
C ARG A 383 -15.63 -26.21 -9.01
N ASN A 384 -15.44 -24.93 -9.33
CA ASN A 384 -16.14 -24.27 -10.44
C ASN A 384 -15.88 -24.98 -11.79
N GLN A 385 -14.70 -25.58 -11.98
CA GLN A 385 -14.35 -26.40 -13.16
C GLN A 385 -14.89 -27.83 -13.14
N SER A 386 -15.44 -28.32 -12.02
CA SER A 386 -16.06 -29.65 -11.91
C SER A 386 -17.59 -29.61 -11.84
N GLU A 387 -18.17 -28.41 -11.81
CA GLU A 387 -19.61 -28.14 -11.76
C GLU A 387 -20.16 -27.58 -13.09
N ASN A 388 -19.31 -27.48 -14.12
CA ASN A 388 -19.62 -27.15 -15.52
C ASN A 388 -19.15 -28.27 -16.45
#